data_AF-A0A2N2S2V5-F1
#
_entry.id   AF-A0A2N2S2V5-F1
#
_cell.length_a   1.000
_cell.length_b   1.000
_cell.length_c   1.000
_cell.angle_alpha   90.00
_cell.angle_beta   90.00
_cell.angle_gamma   90.00
#
_symmetry.space_group_name_H-M   'P 1'
#
loop_
_entity.id
_entity.type
_entity.pdbx_description
1 polymer ?
#
loop_
_entity_poly.entity_id
_entity_poly.type
_entity_poly.pdbx_seq_one_letter_code
_entity_poly.pdbx_strand_id
1 'polypeptide(L)'
;MKGVISCREAISSKRTPTEPSSTYEFGTGYCKYELGVDKFVDGRTVCLALGQARFESKALQERAATLGCAAAWLSAYREHGVFAPRGVRGRFAVIVFNGDDSSAWLAVDRFNTYPLCHAASESTLAVATRADEVSIEDRSIAPQAIFNYLYFHMIPAPQTVFSGISRLEAGHMLHWQQGKVRIERYWVPTFAPDKTLDLDVSKGRFLEIIENAVRTEADGTRPGAFLSGGTDSSTVSGMLCKVLGGPAPTYSIGFDAAGYDEMAYARIAAKH
;
A
#
# COMPACT_ATOMS: atom_id res chain seq x y z
N MET A 1 -0.68 -3.19 10.15
CA MET A 1 0.30 -4.29 10.43
C MET A 1 1.41 -3.74 11.32
N LYS A 2 1.61 -4.31 12.50
CA LYS A 2 2.62 -3.95 13.50
C LYS A 2 3.72 -5.03 13.54
N GLY A 3 4.67 -4.99 12.62
CA GLY A 3 5.78 -5.95 12.58
C GLY A 3 6.98 -5.47 13.40
N VAL A 4 7.08 -5.81 14.67
CA VAL A 4 8.32 -5.56 15.42
C VAL A 4 9.23 -6.77 15.25
N ILE A 5 10.19 -6.71 14.32
CA ILE A 5 11.26 -7.71 14.25
C ILE A 5 12.39 -7.18 15.14
N SER A 6 12.22 -7.38 16.44
CA SER A 6 13.35 -7.25 17.35
C SER A 6 14.10 -8.58 17.32
N CYS A 7 15.35 -8.62 16.87
CA CYS A 7 16.26 -9.66 17.36
C CYS A 7 16.81 -9.18 18.71
N ARG A 8 16.21 -9.72 19.77
CA ARG A 8 16.43 -9.51 21.22
C ARG A 8 15.63 -8.40 21.90
N GLU A 9 14.87 -8.89 22.89
CA GLU A 9 14.15 -8.22 23.97
C GLU A 9 12.93 -7.37 23.61
N ALA A 10 11.80 -7.80 24.17
CA ALA A 10 10.51 -7.18 24.10
C ALA A 10 10.49 -5.92 24.96
N ILE A 11 10.12 -4.79 24.39
CA ILE A 11 9.71 -3.62 25.16
C ILE A 11 8.25 -3.30 24.86
N SER A 12 7.43 -3.62 25.85
CA SER A 12 6.06 -3.13 26.04
C SER A 12 6.09 -1.64 26.36
N SER A 13 5.24 -0.83 25.72
CA SER A 13 4.36 0.08 26.48
C SER A 13 3.22 0.69 25.64
N LYS A 14 2.00 0.45 26.15
CA LYS A 14 0.82 1.34 26.21
C LYS A 14 0.45 2.18 24.97
N ARG A 15 -0.55 1.70 24.23
CA ARG A 15 -1.80 2.43 23.89
C ARG A 15 -2.84 1.41 23.38
N THR A 16 -4.09 1.60 23.78
CA THR A 16 -5.27 0.74 23.60
C THR A 16 -5.45 0.26 22.15
N PRO A 17 -5.62 -1.04 21.88
CA PRO A 17 -6.20 -1.53 20.63
C PRO A 17 -7.71 -1.78 20.83
N THR A 18 -8.54 -1.04 20.12
CA THR A 18 -9.99 -1.32 20.00
C THR A 18 -10.32 -2.39 18.95
N GLU A 19 -9.32 -3.03 18.33
CA GLU A 19 -9.51 -4.13 17.38
C GLU A 19 -8.74 -5.40 17.75
N PRO A 20 -9.25 -6.60 17.40
CA PRO A 20 -8.54 -7.85 17.63
C PRO A 20 -7.24 -7.89 16.80
N SER A 21 -6.09 -7.94 17.46
CA SER A 21 -4.79 -8.12 16.80
C SER A 21 -4.23 -9.53 17.06
N SER A 22 -3.79 -10.22 16.01
CA SER A 22 -3.07 -11.50 16.13
C SER A 22 -1.58 -11.27 16.34
N THR A 23 -0.92 -12.12 17.12
CA THR A 23 0.55 -12.14 17.28
C THR A 23 1.09 -13.48 16.76
N TYR A 24 2.21 -13.45 16.05
CA TYR A 24 2.95 -14.63 15.64
C TYR A 24 4.44 -14.43 15.97
N GLU A 25 5.03 -15.40 16.65
CA GLU A 25 6.43 -15.40 17.07
C GLU A 25 7.24 -16.34 16.18
N PHE A 26 8.45 -15.92 15.79
CA PHE A 26 9.34 -16.70 14.94
C PHE A 26 10.81 -16.46 15.30
N GLY A 27 11.50 -17.53 15.71
CA GLY A 27 12.90 -17.44 16.12
C GLY A 27 13.07 -16.42 17.24
N THR A 28 13.78 -15.34 16.94
CA THR A 28 14.02 -14.23 17.88
C THR A 28 13.06 -13.05 17.73
N GLY A 29 12.16 -13.05 16.74
CA GLY A 29 11.28 -11.92 16.41
C GLY A 29 9.79 -12.24 16.53
N TYR A 30 8.95 -11.23 16.29
CA TYR A 30 7.51 -11.38 16.26
C TYR A 30 6.85 -10.47 15.22
N CYS A 31 5.60 -10.75 14.89
CA CYS A 31 4.75 -9.84 14.14
C CYS A 31 3.37 -9.77 14.76
N LYS A 32 2.82 -8.55 14.81
CA LYS A 32 1.43 -8.27 15.15
C LYS A 32 0.71 -7.80 13.91
N TYR A 33 -0.47 -8.33 13.64
CA TYR A 33 -1.25 -7.95 12.47
C TYR A 33 -2.73 -7.95 12.78
N GLU A 34 -3.45 -7.10 12.05
CA GLU A 34 -4.89 -6.88 12.19
C GLU A 34 -5.65 -7.77 11.23
N LEU A 35 -6.98 -7.81 11.40
CA LEU A 35 -7.89 -8.43 10.44
C LEU A 35 -7.68 -7.85 9.03
N GLY A 36 -7.70 -8.72 8.01
CA GLY A 36 -7.45 -8.35 6.62
C GLY A 36 -5.99 -8.46 6.17
N VAL A 37 -5.05 -8.75 7.08
CA VAL A 37 -3.71 -9.23 6.70
C VAL A 37 -3.75 -10.73 6.50
N ASP A 38 -3.36 -11.19 5.33
CA ASP A 38 -3.16 -12.60 5.03
C ASP A 38 -1.78 -13.06 5.52
N LYS A 39 -1.69 -14.27 6.05
CA LYS A 39 -0.47 -14.86 6.62
C LYS A 39 -0.28 -16.28 6.12
N PHE A 40 0.92 -16.56 5.63
CA PHE A 40 1.34 -17.92 5.29
C PHE A 40 2.68 -18.25 5.95
N VAL A 41 2.80 -19.47 6.47
CA VAL A 41 4.03 -19.96 7.13
C VAL A 41 4.47 -21.24 6.43
N ASP A 42 5.76 -21.30 6.08
CA ASP A 42 6.38 -22.49 5.52
C ASP A 42 7.77 -22.70 6.14
N GLY A 43 7.90 -23.75 6.96
CA GLY A 43 9.07 -23.97 7.80
C GLY A 43 9.31 -22.79 8.75
N ARG A 44 10.51 -22.18 8.66
CA ARG A 44 10.89 -20.98 9.42
C ARG A 44 10.65 -19.67 8.66
N THR A 45 9.99 -19.73 7.51
CA THR A 45 9.66 -18.55 6.70
C THR A 45 8.22 -18.12 6.93
N VAL A 46 8.00 -16.83 7.11
CA VAL A 46 6.68 -16.22 7.33
C VAL A 46 6.45 -15.18 6.25
N CYS A 47 5.31 -15.24 5.58
CA CYS A 47 4.86 -14.21 4.66
C CYS A 47 3.60 -13.54 5.21
N LEU A 48 3.60 -12.21 5.25
CA LEU A 48 2.45 -11.37 5.53
C LEU A 48 2.12 -10.55 4.29
N ALA A 49 0.87 -10.55 3.88
CA ALA A 49 0.40 -9.80 2.72
C ALA A 49 -0.85 -8.99 3.09
N LEU A 50 -0.86 -7.72 2.71
CA LEU A 50 -1.99 -6.82 2.85
C LEU A 50 -2.38 -6.31 1.46
N GLY A 51 -3.69 -6.20 1.20
CA GLY A 51 -4.23 -5.64 -0.04
C GLY A 51 -4.74 -6.70 -1.02
N GLN A 52 -4.84 -6.31 -2.28
CA GLN A 52 -5.43 -7.08 -3.37
C GLN A 52 -4.41 -7.23 -4.50
N ALA A 53 -3.37 -8.01 -4.25
CA ALA A 53 -2.34 -8.31 -5.24
C ALA A 53 -2.91 -9.17 -6.37
N ARG A 54 -2.59 -8.80 -7.61
CA ARG A 54 -2.96 -9.53 -8.84
C ARG A 54 -1.70 -10.02 -9.51
N PHE A 55 -1.45 -11.32 -9.41
CA PHE A 55 -0.28 -11.99 -9.98
C PHE A 55 -0.47 -12.23 -11.48
N GLU A 56 0.54 -11.96 -12.29
CA GLU A 56 0.48 -12.22 -13.75
C GLU A 56 0.58 -13.72 -14.09
N SER A 57 1.26 -14.51 -13.24
CA SER A 57 1.38 -15.97 -13.40
C SER A 57 0.10 -16.70 -13.01
N LYS A 58 -0.41 -17.58 -13.90
CA LYS A 58 -1.56 -18.46 -13.61
C LYS A 58 -1.33 -19.36 -12.39
N ALA A 59 -0.13 -19.92 -12.25
CA ALA A 59 0.22 -20.77 -11.11
C ALA A 59 0.14 -20.01 -9.78
N LEU A 60 0.57 -18.73 -9.77
CA LEU A 60 0.45 -17.86 -8.59
C LEU A 60 -1.01 -17.45 -8.32
N GLN A 61 -1.82 -17.25 -9.36
CA GLN A 61 -3.26 -16.99 -9.20
C GLN A 61 -3.98 -18.19 -8.57
N GLU A 62 -3.74 -19.40 -9.07
CA GLU A 62 -4.30 -20.64 -8.51
C GLU A 62 -3.87 -20.86 -7.06
N ARG A 63 -2.60 -20.58 -6.76
CA ARG A 63 -2.08 -20.64 -5.39
C ARG A 63 -2.73 -19.61 -4.49
N ALA A 64 -2.94 -18.38 -4.96
CA ALA A 64 -3.63 -17.34 -4.20
C ALA A 64 -5.07 -17.74 -3.88
N ALA A 65 -5.77 -18.34 -4.84
CA ALA A 65 -7.14 -18.82 -4.67
C ALA A 65 -7.24 -20.02 -3.70
N THR A 66 -6.22 -20.88 -3.67
CA THR A 66 -6.23 -22.12 -2.87
C THR A 66 -5.69 -21.94 -1.45
N LEU A 67 -4.60 -21.18 -1.31
CA LEU A 67 -3.80 -21.09 -0.07
C LEU A 67 -3.68 -19.66 0.48
N GLY A 68 -4.25 -18.66 -0.21
CA GLY A 68 -4.16 -17.25 0.16
C GLY A 68 -3.06 -16.49 -0.59
N CYS A 69 -3.22 -15.16 -0.62
CA CYS A 69 -2.32 -14.21 -1.24
C CYS A 69 -0.89 -14.28 -0.68
N ALA A 70 -0.73 -14.48 0.64
CA ALA A 70 0.57 -14.63 1.27
C ALA A 70 1.31 -15.89 0.79
N ALA A 71 0.60 -16.98 0.53
CA ALA A 71 1.19 -18.20 -0.03
C ALA A 71 1.69 -17.99 -1.47
N ALA A 72 0.95 -17.23 -2.27
CA ALA A 72 1.34 -16.85 -3.62
C ALA A 72 2.54 -15.89 -3.62
N TRP A 73 2.56 -14.90 -2.73
CA TRP A 73 3.71 -14.02 -2.54
C TRP A 73 4.99 -14.77 -2.15
N LEU A 74 4.88 -15.72 -1.22
CA LEU A 74 6.04 -16.53 -0.83
C LEU A 74 6.57 -17.36 -2.02
N SER A 75 5.69 -17.92 -2.84
CA SER A 75 6.10 -18.60 -4.08
C SER A 75 6.74 -17.64 -5.09
N ALA A 76 6.17 -16.44 -5.28
CA ALA A 76 6.74 -15.43 -6.17
C ALA A 76 8.15 -15.00 -5.72
N TYR A 77 8.34 -14.80 -4.41
CA TYR A 77 9.64 -14.48 -3.82
C TYR A 77 10.66 -15.60 -4.02
N ARG A 78 10.26 -16.86 -3.90
CA ARG A 78 11.16 -18.01 -4.17
C ARG A 78 11.53 -18.14 -5.64
N GLU A 79 10.60 -17.83 -6.54
CA GLU A 79 10.81 -17.94 -7.99
C GLU A 79 11.66 -16.79 -8.55
N HIS A 80 11.43 -15.56 -8.07
CA HIS A 80 12.00 -14.35 -8.67
C HIS A 80 12.91 -13.55 -7.72
N GLY A 81 13.13 -14.06 -6.51
CA GLY A 81 13.88 -13.37 -5.46
C GLY A 81 13.28 -12.01 -5.14
N VAL A 82 14.16 -11.04 -4.90
CA VAL A 82 13.77 -9.66 -4.57
C VAL A 82 12.88 -9.01 -5.65
N PHE A 83 13.00 -9.43 -6.92
CA PHE A 83 12.23 -8.86 -8.04
C PHE A 83 10.81 -9.40 -8.19
N ALA A 84 10.33 -10.24 -7.27
CA ALA A 84 8.95 -10.77 -7.27
C ALA A 84 7.84 -9.73 -7.57
N PRO A 85 7.90 -8.47 -7.07
CA PRO A 85 6.83 -7.49 -7.33
C PRO A 85 6.69 -7.06 -8.79
N ARG A 86 7.68 -7.35 -9.66
CA ARG A 86 7.61 -6.97 -11.08
C ARG A 86 6.44 -7.63 -11.82
N GLY A 87 6.11 -8.88 -11.47
CA GLY A 87 5.00 -9.65 -12.03
C GLY A 87 3.68 -9.50 -11.26
N VAL A 88 3.56 -8.46 -10.42
CA VAL A 88 2.39 -8.26 -9.56
C VAL A 88 1.81 -6.84 -9.75
N ARG A 89 0.49 -6.77 -9.85
CA ARG A 89 -0.30 -5.54 -9.96
C ARG A 89 -1.26 -5.41 -8.79
N GLY A 90 -1.97 -4.29 -8.72
CA GLY A 90 -2.91 -3.99 -7.64
C GLY A 90 -2.22 -3.34 -6.44
N ARG A 91 -3.00 -3.14 -5.37
CA ARG A 91 -2.55 -2.52 -4.13
C ARG A 91 -1.98 -3.60 -3.22
N PHE A 92 -0.78 -3.40 -2.69
CA PHE A 92 -0.20 -4.36 -1.77
C PHE A 92 0.89 -3.77 -0.89
N ALA A 93 1.00 -4.36 0.30
CA ALA A 93 2.22 -4.36 1.10
C ALA A 93 2.50 -5.81 1.48
N VAL A 94 3.73 -6.27 1.24
CA VAL A 94 4.14 -7.64 1.54
C VAL A 94 5.42 -7.64 2.35
N ILE A 95 5.50 -8.58 3.29
CA ILE A 95 6.69 -8.82 4.08
C ILE A 95 6.95 -10.32 4.15
N VAL A 96 8.17 -10.73 3.82
CA VAL A 96 8.68 -12.09 3.97
C VAL A 96 9.82 -12.07 4.99
N PHE A 97 9.70 -12.87 6.03
CA PHE A 97 10.75 -13.11 7.02
C PHE A 97 11.29 -14.51 6.84
N ASN A 98 12.60 -14.64 6.70
CA ASN A 98 13.27 -15.93 6.64
C ASN A 98 14.04 -16.17 7.94
N GLY A 99 13.56 -17.14 8.74
CA GLY A 99 14.19 -17.52 10.00
C GLY A 99 15.46 -18.36 9.85
N ASP A 100 15.80 -18.85 8.65
CA ASP A 100 17.01 -19.66 8.44
C ASP A 100 18.27 -18.78 8.39
N ASP A 101 18.19 -17.62 7.72
CA ASP A 101 19.30 -16.67 7.58
C ASP A 101 19.05 -15.32 8.26
N SER A 102 17.96 -15.22 9.04
CA SER A 102 17.55 -14.00 9.74
C SER A 102 17.44 -12.79 8.80
N SER A 103 16.87 -12.99 7.61
CA SER A 103 16.62 -11.93 6.63
C SER A 103 15.15 -11.52 6.57
N ALA A 104 14.92 -10.32 6.06
CA ALA A 104 13.61 -9.79 5.79
C ALA A 104 13.58 -9.17 4.39
N TRP A 105 12.50 -9.43 3.67
CA TRP A 105 12.21 -8.80 2.39
C TRP A 105 10.82 -8.14 2.45
N LEU A 106 10.73 -6.90 1.98
CA LEU A 106 9.50 -6.12 1.98
C LEU A 106 9.29 -5.52 0.59
N ALA A 107 8.04 -5.34 0.18
CA ALA A 107 7.70 -4.55 -0.98
C ALA A 107 6.35 -3.84 -0.82
N VAL A 108 6.25 -2.66 -1.41
CA VAL A 108 5.01 -1.89 -1.52
C VAL A 108 4.64 -1.72 -2.99
N ASP A 109 3.34 -1.57 -3.28
CA ASP A 109 2.88 -1.37 -4.65
C ASP A 109 3.40 -0.07 -5.31
N ARG A 110 3.09 0.07 -6.59
CA ARG A 110 3.55 1.16 -7.48
C ARG A 110 3.16 2.56 -7.01
N PHE A 111 2.19 2.67 -6.10
CA PHE A 111 1.70 3.93 -5.54
C PHE A 111 1.85 4.00 -4.01
N ASN A 112 2.48 3.00 -3.38
CA ASN A 112 2.61 2.92 -1.93
C ASN A 112 1.25 3.00 -1.22
N THR A 113 0.24 2.31 -1.75
CA THR A 113 -1.15 2.44 -1.28
C THR A 113 -1.30 2.01 0.19
N TYR A 114 -0.51 1.01 0.60
CA TYR A 114 -0.30 0.66 1.99
C TYR A 114 1.14 0.97 2.38
N PRO A 115 1.40 2.12 3.05
CA PRO A 115 2.75 2.51 3.43
C PRO A 115 3.42 1.45 4.30
N LEU A 116 4.71 1.23 4.10
CA LEU A 116 5.57 0.50 5.05
C LEU A 116 6.65 1.45 5.56
N CYS A 117 6.62 1.71 6.86
CA CYS A 117 7.64 2.45 7.59
C CYS A 117 8.57 1.47 8.30
N HIS A 118 9.86 1.79 8.35
CA HIS A 118 10.87 0.94 8.97
C HIS A 118 11.92 1.74 9.74
N ALA A 119 12.52 1.09 10.72
CA ALA A 119 13.75 1.49 11.38
C ALA A 119 14.66 0.26 11.51
N ALA A 120 15.93 0.40 11.19
CA ALA A 120 16.89 -0.70 11.27
C ALA A 120 18.06 -0.33 12.18
N SER A 121 18.54 -1.31 12.93
CA SER A 121 19.80 -1.26 13.67
C SER A 121 20.71 -2.41 13.20
N GLU A 122 21.87 -2.58 13.83
CA GLU A 122 22.77 -3.70 13.53
C GLU A 122 22.11 -5.07 13.73
N SER A 123 21.16 -5.18 14.65
CA SER A 123 20.51 -6.45 15.00
C SER A 123 19.01 -6.47 14.73
N THR A 124 18.33 -5.34 14.61
CA THR A 124 16.86 -5.30 14.56
C THR A 124 16.33 -4.60 13.31
N LEU A 125 15.11 -5.00 12.90
CA LEU A 125 14.32 -4.31 11.90
C LEU A 125 12.90 -4.11 12.45
N ALA A 126 12.53 -2.88 12.80
CA ALA A 126 11.14 -2.57 13.13
C ALA A 126 10.41 -2.14 11.86
N VAL A 127 9.20 -2.66 11.63
CA VAL A 127 8.37 -2.38 10.46
C VAL A 127 6.92 -2.15 10.88
N ALA A 128 6.29 -1.11 10.38
CA ALA A 128 4.85 -0.92 10.58
C ALA A 128 4.22 -0.18 9.41
N THR A 129 2.90 -0.28 9.28
CA THR A 129 2.17 0.46 8.24
C THR A 129 2.06 1.97 8.52
N ARG A 130 2.44 2.39 9.73
CA ARG A 130 2.45 3.78 10.16
C ARG A 130 3.73 4.09 10.93
N ALA A 131 4.27 5.30 10.78
CA ALA A 131 5.53 5.68 11.39
C ALA A 131 5.45 5.70 12.94
N ASP A 132 4.32 6.10 13.51
CA ASP A 132 4.09 6.14 14.96
C ASP A 132 4.00 4.75 15.62
N GLU A 133 3.89 3.70 14.81
CA GLU A 133 3.86 2.30 15.25
C GLU A 133 5.21 1.59 15.10
N VAL A 134 6.20 2.21 14.46
CA VAL A 134 7.55 1.66 14.38
C VAL A 134 8.18 1.72 15.78
N SER A 135 8.71 0.59 16.24
CA SER A 135 9.34 0.47 17.55
C SER A 135 10.78 1.00 17.49
N ILE A 136 10.99 2.16 18.08
CA ILE A 136 12.30 2.81 18.25
C ILE A 136 12.31 3.55 19.59
N GLU A 137 13.48 3.63 20.23
CA GLU A 137 13.65 4.32 21.51
C GLU A 137 13.52 5.84 21.38
N ASP A 138 14.29 6.44 20.45
CA ASP A 138 14.20 7.87 20.15
C ASP A 138 13.06 8.16 19.19
N ARG A 139 12.11 9.00 19.64
CA ARG A 139 10.98 9.51 18.84
C ARG A 139 11.07 11.01 18.60
N SER A 140 12.29 11.53 18.50
CA SER A 140 12.54 12.93 18.13
C SER A 140 11.92 13.27 16.78
N ILE A 141 11.38 14.49 16.66
CA ILE A 141 10.84 15.01 15.40
C ILE A 141 12.00 15.50 14.55
N ALA A 142 12.07 15.05 13.30
CA ALA A 142 13.11 15.51 12.37
C ALA A 142 12.82 16.96 11.91
N PRO A 143 13.74 17.92 12.09
CA PRO A 143 13.52 19.30 11.64
C PRO A 143 13.18 19.41 10.15
N GLN A 144 13.80 18.59 9.31
CA GLN A 144 13.49 18.52 7.88
C GLN A 144 12.05 18.09 7.61
N ALA A 145 11.46 17.24 8.48
CA ALA A 145 10.07 16.81 8.32
C ALA A 145 9.09 17.96 8.58
N ILE A 146 9.40 18.86 9.53
CA ILE A 146 8.62 20.08 9.77
C ILE A 146 8.66 20.98 8.53
N PHE A 147 9.87 21.21 7.99
CA PHE A 147 10.02 21.98 6.75
C PHE A 147 9.20 21.37 5.61
N ASN A 148 9.33 20.06 5.37
CA ASN A 148 8.59 19.37 4.31
C ASN A 148 7.08 19.50 4.49
N TYR A 149 6.59 19.31 5.72
CA TYR A 149 5.17 19.45 6.00
C TYR A 149 4.65 20.87 5.71
N LEU A 150 5.40 21.90 6.11
CA LEU A 150 5.01 23.29 5.85
C LEU A 150 5.13 23.67 4.36
N TYR A 151 6.11 23.11 3.64
CA TYR A 151 6.38 23.44 2.25
C TYR A 151 5.51 22.64 1.26
N PHE A 152 5.36 21.33 1.47
CA PHE A 152 4.64 20.41 0.58
C PHE A 152 3.22 20.07 1.06
N HIS A 153 2.80 20.55 2.24
CA HIS A 153 1.57 20.12 2.93
C HIS A 153 1.51 18.60 3.24
N MET A 154 2.65 17.92 3.14
CA MET A 154 2.85 16.50 3.45
C MET A 154 4.33 16.20 3.68
N ILE A 155 4.64 15.05 4.28
CA ILE A 155 6.02 14.56 4.42
C ILE A 155 6.26 13.47 3.37
N PRO A 156 7.03 13.75 2.30
CA PRO A 156 7.27 12.79 1.23
C PRO A 156 8.14 11.63 1.71
N ALA A 157 7.89 10.44 1.17
CA ALA A 157 8.84 9.34 1.29
C ALA A 157 10.21 9.76 0.67
N PRO A 158 11.34 9.30 1.22
CA PRO A 158 11.45 8.26 2.26
C PRO A 158 11.32 8.77 3.70
N GLN A 159 11.04 10.06 3.92
CA GLN A 159 11.01 10.63 5.26
C GLN A 159 9.70 10.36 6.01
N THR A 160 9.78 10.39 7.34
CA THR A 160 8.62 10.47 8.23
C THR A 160 8.78 11.65 9.18
N VAL A 161 7.81 11.87 10.07
CA VAL A 161 7.92 12.91 11.10
C VAL A 161 9.02 12.61 12.12
N PHE A 162 9.37 11.34 12.31
CA PHE A 162 10.33 10.90 13.31
C PHE A 162 11.73 10.73 12.72
N SER A 163 12.74 11.16 13.46
CA SER A 163 14.14 10.81 13.18
C SER A 163 14.33 9.28 13.29
N GLY A 164 15.15 8.71 12.42
CA GLY A 164 15.46 7.27 12.44
C GLY A 164 14.37 6.35 11.87
N ILE A 165 13.19 6.87 11.50
CA ILE A 165 12.13 6.10 10.84
C ILE A 165 11.98 6.57 9.39
N SER A 166 12.14 5.65 8.45
CA SER A 166 11.95 5.87 7.02
C SER A 166 10.68 5.20 6.52
N ARG A 167 10.08 5.71 5.45
CA ARG A 167 8.96 5.11 4.71
C ARG A 167 9.47 4.60 3.37
N LEU A 168 9.10 3.39 2.98
CA LEU A 168 9.40 2.92 1.62
C LEU A 168 8.73 3.83 0.60
N GLU A 169 9.49 4.17 -0.45
CA GLU A 169 8.98 4.88 -1.61
C GLU A 169 8.09 3.96 -2.46
N ALA A 170 7.21 4.56 -3.25
CA ALA A 170 6.33 3.82 -4.14
C ALA A 170 7.12 2.99 -5.16
N GLY A 171 6.69 1.75 -5.44
CA GLY A 171 7.39 0.87 -6.36
C GLY A 171 8.79 0.43 -5.89
N HIS A 172 9.04 0.45 -4.58
CA HIS A 172 10.29 -0.01 -3.97
C HIS A 172 10.10 -1.28 -3.14
N MET A 173 11.24 -1.93 -2.94
CA MET A 173 11.42 -3.07 -2.07
C MET A 173 12.62 -2.84 -1.15
N LEU A 174 12.62 -3.53 -0.01
CA LEU A 174 13.68 -3.50 0.98
C LEU A 174 14.12 -4.93 1.27
N HIS A 175 15.42 -5.16 1.25
CA HIS A 175 16.03 -6.38 1.78
C HIS A 175 16.89 -5.99 2.99
N TRP A 176 16.66 -6.66 4.12
CA TRP A 176 17.45 -6.52 5.33
C TRP A 176 18.09 -7.85 5.68
N GLN A 177 19.39 -7.83 5.96
CA GLN A 177 20.13 -8.99 6.42
C GLN A 177 21.34 -8.53 7.22
N GLN A 178 21.53 -9.08 8.43
CA GLN A 178 22.70 -8.79 9.28
C GLN A 178 22.96 -7.28 9.46
N GLY A 179 21.90 -6.51 9.77
CA GLY A 179 21.99 -5.07 9.99
C GLY A 179 22.11 -4.21 8.72
N LYS A 180 22.26 -4.82 7.55
CA LYS A 180 22.38 -4.10 6.28
C LYS A 180 21.02 -3.98 5.63
N VAL A 181 20.62 -2.74 5.34
CA VAL A 181 19.43 -2.41 4.56
C VAL A 181 19.85 -2.13 3.11
N ARG A 182 19.22 -2.81 2.16
CA ARG A 182 19.30 -2.53 0.72
C ARG A 182 17.91 -2.22 0.21
N ILE A 183 17.72 -1.00 -0.30
CA ILE A 183 16.46 -0.56 -0.91
C ILE A 183 16.66 -0.50 -2.41
N GLU A 184 15.72 -1.09 -3.15
CA GLU A 184 15.76 -1.10 -4.61
C GLU A 184 14.39 -0.77 -5.18
N ARG A 185 14.42 -0.01 -6.28
CA ARG A 185 13.23 0.30 -7.06
C ARG A 185 12.96 -0.84 -8.04
N TYR A 186 11.76 -1.43 -7.99
CA TYR A 186 11.38 -2.47 -8.95
C TYR A 186 10.53 -1.93 -10.10
N TRP A 187 9.94 -0.74 -9.96
CA TRP A 187 9.09 -0.11 -10.97
C TRP A 187 9.32 1.40 -11.07
N VAL A 188 9.27 1.92 -12.30
CA VAL A 188 9.26 3.36 -12.59
C VAL A 188 8.17 3.65 -13.61
N PRO A 189 7.37 4.74 -13.45
CA PRO A 189 6.43 5.12 -14.48
C PRO A 189 7.20 5.53 -15.75
N THR A 190 6.78 5.01 -16.89
CA THR A 190 7.33 5.39 -18.20
C THR A 190 6.31 6.27 -18.92
N PHE A 191 6.66 7.54 -19.12
CA PHE A 191 5.84 8.49 -19.87
C PHE A 191 6.41 8.64 -21.29
N ALA A 192 6.01 7.73 -22.16
CA ALA A 192 6.39 7.74 -23.58
C ALA A 192 5.17 8.11 -24.43
N PRO A 193 5.00 9.37 -24.84
CA PRO A 193 3.86 9.78 -25.66
C PRO A 193 3.95 9.15 -27.05
N ASP A 194 2.96 8.36 -27.41
CA ASP A 194 2.80 7.84 -28.76
C ASP A 194 2.00 8.84 -29.61
N LYS A 195 2.71 9.55 -30.51
CA LYS A 195 2.12 10.58 -31.38
C LYS A 195 1.36 9.99 -32.56
N THR A 196 1.36 8.67 -32.73
CA THR A 196 0.67 8.00 -33.84
C THR A 196 -0.75 7.57 -33.48
N LEU A 197 -1.14 7.71 -32.21
CA LEU A 197 -2.47 7.33 -31.74
C LEU A 197 -3.54 8.30 -32.23
N ASP A 198 -4.59 7.75 -32.80
CA ASP A 198 -5.81 8.47 -33.16
C ASP A 198 -6.58 8.92 -31.90
N LEU A 199 -7.23 10.09 -31.96
CA LEU A 199 -7.92 10.69 -30.82
C LEU A 199 -9.15 9.87 -30.40
N ASP A 200 -9.96 9.39 -31.35
CA ASP A 200 -11.16 8.63 -31.04
C ASP A 200 -10.82 7.26 -30.47
N VAL A 201 -9.78 6.61 -31.01
CA VAL A 201 -9.20 5.39 -30.45
C VAL A 201 -8.70 5.63 -29.02
N SER A 202 -7.98 6.73 -28.79
CA SER A 202 -7.44 7.09 -27.49
C SER A 202 -8.53 7.36 -26.46
N LYS A 203 -9.60 8.05 -26.87
CA LYS A 203 -10.78 8.32 -26.04
C LYS A 203 -11.48 7.02 -25.63
N GLY A 204 -11.71 6.11 -26.58
CA GLY A 204 -12.32 4.81 -26.30
C GLY A 204 -11.50 4.02 -25.28
N ARG A 205 -10.18 3.92 -25.51
CA ARG A 205 -9.25 3.25 -24.62
C ARG A 205 -9.19 3.89 -23.23
N PHE A 206 -9.21 5.22 -23.15
CA PHE A 206 -9.21 5.95 -21.88
C PHE A 206 -10.44 5.60 -21.04
N LEU A 207 -11.63 5.64 -21.64
CA LEU A 207 -12.88 5.31 -20.94
C LEU A 207 -12.90 3.85 -20.49
N GLU A 208 -12.42 2.93 -21.33
CA GLU A 208 -12.30 1.50 -20.99
C GLU A 208 -11.36 1.28 -19.79
N ILE A 209 -10.21 1.96 -19.77
CA ILE A 209 -9.24 1.85 -18.66
C ILE A 209 -9.88 2.31 -17.34
N ILE A 210 -10.58 3.46 -17.35
CA ILE A 210 -11.22 3.97 -16.12
C ILE A 210 -12.37 3.06 -15.70
N GLU A 211 -13.22 2.63 -16.63
CA GLU A 211 -14.33 1.71 -16.31
C GLU A 211 -13.81 0.41 -15.69
N ASN A 212 -12.75 -0.17 -16.25
CA ASN A 212 -12.11 -1.37 -15.71
C ASN A 212 -11.48 -1.13 -14.34
N ALA A 213 -10.86 0.03 -14.11
CA ALA A 213 -10.32 0.39 -12.80
C ALA A 213 -11.42 0.51 -11.74
N VAL A 214 -12.52 1.21 -12.06
CA VAL A 214 -13.67 1.36 -11.16
C VAL A 214 -14.35 0.01 -10.91
N ARG A 215 -14.52 -0.81 -11.95
CA ARG A 215 -15.05 -2.18 -11.83
C ARG A 215 -14.22 -3.04 -10.89
N THR A 216 -12.90 -2.95 -11.00
CA THR A 216 -11.96 -3.68 -10.14
C THR A 216 -12.09 -3.26 -8.68
N GLU A 217 -12.24 -1.97 -8.39
CA GLU A 217 -12.38 -1.45 -7.02
C GLU A 217 -13.78 -1.68 -6.43
N ALA A 218 -14.82 -1.77 -7.28
CA ALA A 218 -16.19 -2.06 -6.86
C ALA A 218 -16.46 -3.55 -6.60
N ASP A 219 -15.66 -4.45 -7.17
CA ASP A 219 -15.88 -5.90 -7.08
C ASP A 219 -15.87 -6.39 -5.62
N GLY A 220 -16.91 -7.14 -5.25
CA GLY A 220 -17.10 -7.65 -3.89
C GLY A 220 -17.30 -6.59 -2.80
N THR A 221 -17.50 -5.31 -3.15
CA THR A 221 -17.69 -4.21 -2.19
C THR A 221 -18.95 -3.38 -2.46
N ARG A 222 -19.21 -2.39 -1.62
CA ARG A 222 -20.28 -1.39 -1.82
C ARG A 222 -19.63 0.01 -1.78
N PRO A 223 -18.92 0.41 -2.84
CA PRO A 223 -18.14 1.64 -2.81
C PRO A 223 -19.07 2.87 -2.91
N GLY A 224 -18.65 3.95 -2.29
CA GLY A 224 -19.14 5.30 -2.57
C GLY A 224 -18.03 6.14 -3.19
N ALA A 225 -18.41 7.23 -3.87
CA ALA A 225 -17.46 8.16 -4.46
C ALA A 225 -17.55 9.53 -3.80
N PHE A 226 -16.41 10.15 -3.53
CA PHE A 226 -16.39 11.57 -3.24
C PHE A 226 -16.62 12.34 -4.54
N LEU A 227 -17.66 13.17 -4.56
CA LEU A 227 -18.05 13.95 -5.72
C LEU A 227 -17.70 15.42 -5.46
N SER A 228 -16.88 15.97 -6.35
CA SER A 228 -16.51 17.37 -6.38
C SER A 228 -17.10 18.02 -7.64
N GLY A 229 -16.79 19.29 -7.87
CA GLY A 229 -17.20 19.99 -9.09
C GLY A 229 -16.37 19.64 -10.33
N GLY A 230 -15.26 18.93 -10.14
CA GLY A 230 -14.28 18.63 -11.19
C GLY A 230 -14.68 17.48 -12.11
N THR A 231 -13.99 17.40 -13.24
CA THR A 231 -14.15 16.32 -14.23
C THR A 231 -13.70 14.96 -13.69
N ASP A 232 -12.69 14.91 -12.83
CA ASP A 232 -12.08 13.66 -12.37
C ASP A 232 -13.05 12.86 -11.49
N SER A 233 -13.56 13.50 -10.42
CA SER A 233 -14.52 12.89 -9.49
C SER A 233 -15.83 12.55 -10.21
N SER A 234 -16.31 13.45 -11.08
CA SER A 234 -17.51 13.23 -11.90
C SER A 234 -17.35 12.05 -12.87
N THR A 235 -16.15 11.87 -13.46
CA THR A 235 -15.85 10.74 -14.34
C THR A 235 -15.87 9.43 -13.56
N VAL A 236 -15.22 9.38 -12.39
CA VAL A 236 -15.23 8.18 -11.52
C VAL A 236 -16.66 7.85 -11.06
N SER A 237 -17.44 8.85 -10.63
CA SER A 237 -18.85 8.66 -10.24
C SER A 237 -19.71 8.15 -11.39
N GLY A 238 -19.58 8.73 -12.59
CA GLY A 238 -20.32 8.26 -13.77
C GLY A 238 -19.94 6.83 -14.18
N MET A 239 -18.65 6.46 -14.10
CA MET A 239 -18.22 5.08 -14.32
C MET A 239 -18.74 4.13 -13.24
N LEU A 240 -18.81 4.59 -11.99
CA LEU A 240 -19.39 3.79 -10.92
C LEU A 240 -20.88 3.54 -11.15
N CYS A 241 -21.63 4.53 -11.66
CA CYS A 241 -23.02 4.32 -12.06
C CYS A 241 -23.15 3.22 -13.13
N LYS A 242 -22.29 3.25 -14.16
CA LYS A 242 -22.27 2.22 -15.21
C LYS A 242 -21.95 0.83 -14.66
N VAL A 243 -20.94 0.72 -13.80
CA VAL A 243 -20.51 -0.55 -13.19
C VAL A 243 -21.61 -1.14 -12.31
N LEU A 244 -22.32 -0.30 -11.54
CA LEU A 244 -23.41 -0.73 -10.65
C LEU A 244 -24.75 -0.94 -11.39
N GLY A 245 -24.89 -0.45 -12.62
CA GLY A 245 -26.14 -0.48 -13.37
C GLY A 245 -27.23 0.45 -12.80
N GLY A 246 -26.84 1.47 -12.04
CA GLY A 246 -27.76 2.38 -11.34
C GLY A 246 -27.03 3.53 -10.65
N PRO A 247 -27.73 4.40 -9.90
CA PRO A 247 -27.12 5.56 -9.26
C PRO A 247 -26.02 5.18 -8.27
N ALA A 248 -24.84 5.79 -8.41
CA ALA A 248 -23.74 5.63 -7.46
C ALA A 248 -23.98 6.45 -6.18
N PRO A 249 -23.72 5.89 -4.98
CA PRO A 249 -23.72 6.68 -3.76
C PRO A 249 -22.55 7.67 -3.79
N THR A 250 -22.87 8.96 -3.81
CA THR A 250 -21.89 10.06 -3.88
C THR A 250 -21.99 10.97 -2.68
N TYR A 251 -20.84 11.50 -2.26
CA TYR A 251 -20.73 12.36 -1.09
C TYR A 251 -19.87 13.59 -1.41
N SER A 252 -20.34 14.76 -1.01
CA SER A 252 -19.64 16.04 -1.23
C SER A 252 -19.45 16.77 0.10
N ILE A 253 -18.34 17.49 0.22
CA ILE A 253 -18.07 18.37 1.36
C ILE A 253 -18.15 19.81 0.86
N GLY A 254 -18.95 20.64 1.53
CA GLY A 254 -19.04 22.07 1.28
C GLY A 254 -18.26 22.86 2.31
N PHE A 255 -17.80 24.04 1.93
CA PHE A 255 -17.08 24.96 2.81
C PHE A 255 -17.75 26.33 2.81
N ASP A 256 -17.82 26.98 3.97
CA ASP A 256 -18.24 28.38 4.10
C ASP A 256 -17.05 29.31 3.80
N ALA A 257 -16.47 29.15 2.60
CA ALA A 257 -15.33 29.91 2.12
C ALA A 257 -15.50 30.22 0.63
N ALA A 258 -15.63 31.50 0.30
CA ALA A 258 -15.82 31.96 -1.06
C ALA A 258 -14.69 31.46 -1.98
N GLY A 259 -15.06 30.83 -3.11
CA GLY A 259 -14.12 30.29 -4.10
C GLY A 259 -13.64 28.85 -3.82
N TYR A 260 -13.97 28.27 -2.67
CA TYR A 260 -13.63 26.88 -2.32
C TYR A 260 -14.84 25.93 -2.29
N ASP A 261 -16.05 26.46 -2.48
CA ASP A 261 -17.28 25.66 -2.53
C ASP A 261 -17.59 25.17 -3.95
N GLU A 262 -17.37 23.88 -4.19
CA GLU A 262 -17.68 23.21 -5.46
C GLU A 262 -19.10 22.58 -5.49
N MET A 263 -19.92 22.79 -4.46
CA MET A 263 -21.23 22.11 -4.33
C MET A 263 -22.19 22.36 -5.49
N ALA A 264 -22.16 23.56 -6.08
CA ALA A 264 -23.01 23.87 -7.23
C ALA A 264 -22.71 22.94 -8.43
N TYR A 265 -21.43 22.69 -8.70
CA TYR A 265 -20.98 21.82 -9.78
C TYR A 265 -21.20 20.33 -9.46
N ALA A 266 -20.92 19.92 -8.22
CA ALA A 266 -21.20 18.55 -7.77
C ALA A 266 -22.70 18.21 -7.93
N ARG A 267 -23.61 19.16 -7.66
CA ARG A 267 -25.06 19.00 -7.88
C ARG A 267 -25.44 18.86 -9.36
N ILE A 268 -24.68 19.46 -10.29
CA ILE A 268 -24.91 19.27 -11.72
C ILE A 268 -24.57 17.83 -12.09
N ALA A 269 -23.39 17.35 -11.68
CA ALA A 269 -22.95 15.97 -11.94
C ALA A 269 -23.88 14.93 -11.31
N ALA A 270 -24.36 15.16 -10.08
CA ALA A 270 -25.26 14.23 -9.38
C ALA A 270 -26.66 14.11 -10.02
N LYS A 271 -27.10 15.11 -10.80
CA LYS A 271 -28.41 15.10 -11.48
C LYS A 271 -28.38 14.48 -12.87
N HIS A 272 -27.19 14.33 -13.46
CA HIS A 272 -26.98 13.78 -14.80
C HIS A 272 -27.16 12.26 -14.80
#